data_AF-A0A1E7EQ23-F1
#
_entry.id   AF-A0A1E7EQ23-F1
#
_cell.length_a   1.000
_cell.length_b   1.000
_cell.length_c   1.000
_cell.angle_alpha   90.00
_cell.angle_beta   90.00
_cell.angle_gamma   90.00
#
_symmetry.space_group_name_H-M   'P 1'
#
loop_
_entity.id
_entity.type
_entity.pdbx_description
1 polymer ?
#
loop_
_entity_poly.entity_id
_entity_poly.type
_entity_poly.pdbx_seq_one_letter_code
_entity_poly.pdbx_strand_id
1 'polypeptide(L)'
;MVRFDEDTNFDEEEGYKKNDSKDGDDNDSNSSSNNKNNDDNERSTALTTAKSFLVKIQRSRYYIGGLVNNEFVQLAIILLIVTNAIMMGLATMDWVKENPEVSRIFRGIDKGFLVIFTIEISMQLYYFGIALFQDGWLVFDLVIVTISWAFESLQVIRAFRIFRAFRLVTRVKPLRDLILAIGQVLPRMTAIGFLLIIIFYVFAVLFTELFSDLELSANYFNTLEDSLFTCMQMMTLEWGDVTREVMEETNRWWAWIPFVSYIALSGFVVFNLIVAVVVQAVAATE
;
A
#
# COMPACT_ATOMS: atom_id res chain seq x y z
N MET A 1 -0.66 16.32 -5.04
CA MET A 1 -0.61 17.48 -5.94
C MET A 1 0.69 18.22 -5.66
N VAL A 2 1.78 17.78 -6.28
CA VAL A 2 3.06 18.47 -6.22
C VAL A 2 3.11 19.30 -7.50
N ARG A 3 2.88 20.61 -7.37
CA ARG A 3 3.24 21.58 -8.42
C ARG A 3 4.77 21.55 -8.51
N PHE A 4 5.29 21.19 -9.68
CA PHE A 4 6.65 21.53 -10.04
C PHE A 4 6.57 22.87 -10.76
N ASP A 5 7.26 23.85 -10.18
CA ASP A 5 7.33 25.22 -10.68
C ASP A 5 7.77 25.24 -12.15
N GLU A 6 6.98 25.95 -12.95
CA GLU A 6 7.45 26.66 -14.13
C GLU A 6 8.59 27.58 -13.67
N ASP A 7 9.81 27.35 -14.18
CA ASP A 7 10.79 28.37 -14.55
C ASP A 7 12.21 27.80 -14.46
N THR A 8 12.69 27.23 -15.57
CA THR A 8 14.12 27.32 -15.90
C THR A 8 14.22 27.72 -17.36
N ASN A 9 14.12 29.03 -17.56
CA ASN A 9 14.63 29.76 -18.70
C ASN A 9 16.13 29.45 -18.83
N PHE A 10 16.56 28.89 -19.95
CA PHE A 10 17.97 28.64 -20.25
C PHE A 10 18.25 29.06 -21.69
N ASP A 11 18.04 30.35 -21.95
CA ASP A 11 18.67 31.06 -23.05
C ASP A 11 19.51 32.19 -22.43
N GLU A 12 20.71 32.35 -22.98
CA GLU A 12 21.69 33.45 -22.83
C GLU A 12 22.93 33.28 -21.91
N GLU A 13 24.03 33.78 -22.50
CA GLU A 13 25.42 34.00 -22.01
C GLU A 13 26.31 32.74 -21.88
N GLU A 14 27.52 32.66 -22.47
CA GLU A 14 28.55 33.69 -22.62
C GLU A 14 29.34 33.60 -23.95
N GLY A 15 29.81 34.75 -24.42
CA GLY A 15 30.92 34.89 -25.36
C GLY A 15 32.16 35.55 -24.71
N TYR A 16 33.23 35.66 -25.51
CA TYR A 16 34.56 36.28 -25.28
C TYR A 16 35.63 35.38 -24.59
N LYS A 17 36.91 35.30 -25.03
CA LYS A 17 37.79 36.25 -25.73
C LYS A 17 38.81 35.60 -26.71
N LYS A 18 39.33 36.48 -27.57
CA LYS A 18 40.39 36.35 -28.59
C LYS A 18 41.79 36.67 -28.00
N ASN A 19 42.84 36.35 -28.78
CA ASN A 19 44.26 36.77 -28.75
C ASN A 19 45.23 35.81 -28.01
N ASP A 20 46.46 35.50 -28.44
CA ASP A 20 47.35 36.04 -29.49
C ASP A 20 48.36 34.97 -29.98
N SER A 21 48.98 35.25 -31.12
CA SER A 21 49.95 34.46 -31.89
C SER A 21 51.26 34.07 -31.18
N LYS A 22 51.87 32.95 -31.59
CA LYS A 22 53.32 32.85 -31.89
C LYS A 22 53.69 31.58 -32.66
N ASP A 23 54.55 31.77 -33.66
CA ASP A 23 55.22 30.78 -34.52
C ASP A 23 56.16 29.83 -33.76
N GLY A 24 56.41 28.65 -34.35
CA GLY A 24 57.54 27.77 -34.03
C GLY A 24 57.35 26.34 -34.53
N ASP A 25 58.20 25.95 -35.49
CA ASP A 25 58.36 24.61 -36.08
C ASP A 25 58.39 23.45 -35.06
N ASP A 26 57.78 22.30 -35.43
CA ASP A 26 58.50 21.04 -35.69
C ASP A 26 57.51 19.87 -35.90
N ASN A 27 57.67 19.20 -37.05
CA ASN A 27 57.06 17.91 -37.35
C ASN A 27 57.73 16.82 -36.50
N ASP A 28 56.95 16.12 -35.66
CA ASP A 28 56.93 14.65 -35.56
C ASP A 28 56.17 14.18 -34.31
N SER A 29 54.83 14.07 -34.41
CA SER A 29 54.04 13.13 -33.59
C SER A 29 52.63 12.95 -34.16
N ASN A 30 52.53 12.69 -35.47
CA ASN A 30 51.26 12.61 -36.20
C ASN A 30 50.46 11.29 -35.95
N SER A 31 50.87 10.48 -34.97
CA SER A 31 50.21 9.21 -34.60
C SER A 31 49.42 9.29 -33.29
N SER A 32 49.88 10.07 -32.29
CA SER A 32 49.22 10.16 -30.98
C SER A 32 48.12 11.23 -30.90
N SER A 33 48.21 12.30 -31.69
CA SER A 33 47.14 13.32 -31.76
C SER A 33 45.92 12.83 -32.55
N ASN A 34 46.10 11.95 -33.53
CA ASN A 34 44.99 11.42 -34.33
C ASN A 34 44.12 10.44 -33.53
N ASN A 35 44.71 9.73 -32.57
CA ASN A 35 43.98 8.79 -31.70
C ASN A 35 43.19 9.53 -30.60
N LYS A 36 43.76 10.58 -30.00
CA LYS A 36 43.05 11.45 -29.05
C LYS A 36 41.87 12.18 -29.68
N ASN A 37 42.05 12.72 -30.89
CA ASN A 37 40.98 13.41 -31.60
C ASN A 37 39.82 12.46 -31.97
N ASN A 38 40.10 11.19 -32.26
CA ASN A 38 39.06 10.18 -32.50
C ASN A 38 38.32 9.77 -31.21
N ASP A 39 39.03 9.56 -30.11
CA ASP A 39 38.43 9.24 -28.81
C ASP A 39 37.54 10.39 -28.28
N ASP A 40 37.98 11.64 -28.48
CA ASP A 40 37.23 12.84 -28.08
C ASP A 40 36.01 13.09 -28.99
N ASN A 41 36.10 12.77 -30.29
CA ASN A 41 34.96 12.81 -31.21
C ASN A 41 33.96 11.68 -30.92
N GLU A 42 34.41 10.46 -30.63
CA GLU A 42 33.53 9.35 -30.24
C GLU A 42 32.83 9.64 -28.90
N ARG A 43 33.54 10.19 -27.91
CA ARG A 43 32.93 10.62 -26.64
C ARG A 43 31.95 11.76 -26.84
N SER A 44 32.27 12.77 -27.64
CA SER A 44 31.37 13.89 -27.94
C SER A 44 30.12 13.43 -28.70
N THR A 45 30.30 12.49 -29.64
CA THR A 45 29.19 11.89 -30.40
C THR A 45 28.32 11.03 -29.49
N ALA A 46 28.90 10.18 -28.64
CA ALA A 46 28.17 9.39 -27.65
C ALA A 46 27.45 10.25 -26.61
N LEU A 47 28.06 11.36 -26.15
CA LEU A 47 27.44 12.31 -25.24
C LEU A 47 26.27 13.05 -25.91
N THR A 48 26.39 13.36 -27.21
CA THR A 48 25.34 14.02 -28.00
C THR A 48 24.20 13.05 -28.34
N THR A 49 24.50 11.78 -28.62
CA THR A 49 23.50 10.72 -28.79
C THR A 49 22.80 10.42 -27.47
N ALA A 50 23.51 10.37 -26.35
CA ALA A 50 22.93 10.20 -25.02
C ALA A 50 22.05 11.40 -24.63
N LYS A 51 22.51 12.63 -24.84
CA LYS A 51 21.71 13.85 -24.62
C LYS A 51 20.46 13.89 -25.50
N SER A 52 20.57 13.54 -26.79
CA SER A 52 19.40 13.51 -27.68
C SER A 52 18.41 12.39 -27.34
N PHE A 53 18.89 11.23 -26.86
CA PHE A 53 18.03 10.19 -26.27
C PHE A 53 17.35 10.65 -24.98
N LEU A 54 18.08 11.30 -24.07
CA LEU A 54 17.54 11.84 -22.82
C LEU A 54 16.49 12.92 -23.07
N VAL A 55 16.70 13.81 -24.03
CA VAL A 55 15.72 14.82 -24.45
C VAL A 55 14.50 14.16 -25.11
N LYS A 56 14.69 13.11 -25.91
CA LYS A 56 13.57 12.35 -26.52
C LYS A 56 12.75 11.61 -25.46
N ILE A 57 13.40 11.08 -24.42
CA ILE A 57 12.78 10.48 -23.24
C ILE A 57 12.06 11.56 -22.40
N GLN A 58 12.63 12.74 -22.20
CA GLN A 58 11.96 13.84 -21.49
C GLN A 58 10.72 14.34 -22.25
N ARG A 59 10.81 14.44 -23.58
CA ARG A 59 9.69 14.84 -24.43
C ARG A 59 8.58 13.79 -24.47
N SER A 60 8.90 12.50 -24.54
CA SER A 60 7.90 11.42 -24.43
C SER A 60 7.24 11.39 -23.05
N ARG A 61 8.00 11.66 -21.98
CA ARG A 61 7.46 11.80 -20.62
C ARG A 61 6.43 12.92 -20.52
N TYR A 62 6.66 14.08 -21.13
CA TYR A 62 5.68 15.17 -21.11
C TYR A 62 4.34 14.79 -21.77
N TYR A 63 4.36 14.13 -22.94
CA TYR A 63 3.13 13.68 -23.61
C TYR A 63 2.38 12.59 -22.83
N ILE A 64 3.12 11.63 -22.24
CA ILE A 64 2.53 10.58 -21.41
C ILE A 64 1.93 11.18 -20.14
N GLY A 65 2.59 12.16 -19.53
CA GLY A 65 2.06 12.91 -18.39
C GLY A 65 0.74 13.62 -18.72
N GLY A 66 0.65 14.27 -19.89
CA GLY A 66 -0.58 14.92 -20.35
C GLY A 66 -1.74 13.95 -20.59
N LEU A 67 -1.45 12.71 -21.02
CA LEU A 67 -2.47 11.68 -21.26
C LEU A 67 -2.92 11.01 -19.95
N VAL A 68 -1.99 10.70 -19.05
CA VAL A 68 -2.27 10.06 -17.75
C VAL A 68 -2.93 11.03 -16.77
N ASN A 69 -2.58 12.32 -16.81
CA ASN A 69 -3.14 13.33 -15.92
C ASN A 69 -4.44 13.96 -16.42
N ASN A 70 -4.97 13.47 -17.55
CA ASN A 70 -6.25 13.93 -18.05
C ASN A 70 -7.39 13.43 -17.14
N GLU A 71 -8.25 14.33 -16.68
CA GLU A 71 -9.38 14.00 -15.78
C GLU A 71 -10.30 12.92 -16.36
N PHE A 72 -10.51 12.90 -17.68
CA PHE A 72 -11.32 11.87 -18.33
C PHE A 72 -10.66 10.49 -18.24
N VAL A 73 -9.35 10.42 -18.40
CA VAL A 73 -8.59 9.16 -18.30
C VAL A 73 -8.59 8.67 -16.87
N GLN A 74 -8.40 9.55 -15.89
CA GLN A 74 -8.49 9.22 -14.48
C GLN A 74 -9.87 8.71 -14.09
N LEU A 75 -10.94 9.38 -14.55
CA LEU A 75 -12.32 8.95 -14.33
C LEU A 75 -12.60 7.60 -14.98
N ALA A 76 -12.11 7.38 -16.21
CA ALA A 76 -12.25 6.10 -16.91
C ALA A 76 -11.57 4.96 -16.15
N ILE A 77 -10.36 5.20 -15.61
CA ILE A 77 -9.65 4.21 -14.80
C ILE A 77 -10.40 3.92 -13.50
N ILE A 78 -10.92 4.94 -12.81
CA ILE A 78 -11.74 4.76 -11.61
C ILE A 78 -12.97 3.90 -11.91
N LEU A 79 -13.69 4.21 -13.00
CA LEU A 79 -14.85 3.42 -13.43
C LEU A 79 -14.46 1.96 -13.69
N LEU A 80 -13.32 1.74 -14.36
CA LEU A 80 -12.80 0.41 -14.66
C LEU A 80 -12.42 -0.36 -13.38
N ILE A 81 -11.86 0.31 -12.36
CA ILE A 81 -11.62 -0.29 -11.02
C ILE A 81 -12.93 -0.71 -10.37
N VAL A 82 -13.93 0.18 -10.36
CA VAL A 82 -15.24 -0.11 -9.76
C VAL A 82 -15.91 -1.28 -10.48
N THR A 83 -15.93 -1.28 -11.81
CA THR A 83 -16.47 -2.40 -12.59
C THR A 83 -15.72 -3.70 -12.32
N ASN A 84 -14.39 -3.68 -12.25
CA ASN A 84 -13.61 -4.87 -11.92
C ASN A 84 -13.94 -5.41 -10.52
N ALA A 85 -14.08 -4.53 -9.52
CA ALA A 85 -14.44 -4.93 -8.17
C ALA A 85 -15.85 -5.56 -8.10
N ILE A 86 -16.84 -4.97 -8.79
CA ILE A 86 -18.20 -5.54 -8.88
C ILE A 86 -18.16 -6.91 -9.57
N MET A 87 -17.47 -7.03 -10.70
CA MET A 87 -17.32 -8.29 -11.43
C MET A 87 -16.67 -9.38 -10.57
N MET A 88 -15.71 -9.01 -9.73
CA MET A 88 -15.06 -9.93 -8.82
C MET A 88 -16.02 -10.45 -7.73
N GLY A 89 -16.90 -9.59 -7.21
CA GLY A 89 -17.96 -10.00 -6.28
C GLY A 89 -19.01 -10.89 -6.95
N LEU A 90 -19.44 -10.57 -8.17
CA LEU A 90 -20.36 -11.43 -8.93
C LEU A 90 -19.76 -12.82 -9.20
N ALA A 91 -18.44 -12.89 -9.43
CA ALA A 91 -17.73 -14.16 -9.61
C ALA A 91 -17.77 -15.09 -8.39
N THR A 92 -18.18 -14.61 -7.20
CA THR A 92 -18.32 -15.46 -6.02
C THR A 92 -19.69 -16.14 -5.91
N MET A 93 -20.68 -15.69 -6.69
CA MET A 93 -22.04 -16.24 -6.66
C MET A 93 -22.08 -17.66 -7.22
N ASP A 94 -22.94 -18.51 -6.66
CA ASP A 94 -22.99 -19.94 -6.97
C ASP A 94 -23.31 -20.18 -8.45
N TRP A 95 -24.25 -19.43 -9.04
CA TRP A 95 -24.59 -19.54 -10.47
C TRP A 95 -23.42 -19.22 -11.43
N VAL A 96 -22.43 -18.42 -10.99
CA VAL A 96 -21.20 -18.14 -11.77
C VAL A 96 -20.16 -19.23 -11.57
N LYS A 97 -20.04 -19.78 -10.35
CA LYS A 97 -19.08 -20.83 -10.02
C LYS A 97 -19.48 -22.18 -10.62
N GLU A 98 -20.77 -22.50 -10.57
CA GLU A 98 -21.33 -23.77 -11.03
C GLU A 98 -21.31 -23.90 -12.56
N ASN A 99 -21.38 -22.78 -13.28
CA ASN A 99 -21.31 -22.77 -14.75
C ASN A 99 -19.85 -22.60 -15.25
N PRO A 100 -19.21 -23.64 -15.82
CA PRO A 100 -17.80 -23.58 -16.20
C PRO A 100 -17.49 -22.57 -17.30
N GLU A 101 -18.43 -22.34 -18.22
CA GLU A 101 -18.28 -21.39 -19.33
C GLU A 101 -18.31 -19.95 -18.81
N VAL A 102 -19.29 -19.63 -17.97
CA VAL A 102 -19.42 -18.31 -17.33
C VAL A 102 -18.19 -18.03 -16.48
N SER A 103 -17.77 -18.99 -15.65
CA SER A 103 -16.53 -18.88 -14.86
C SER A 103 -15.28 -18.63 -15.70
N ARG A 104 -15.19 -19.23 -16.90
CA ARG A 104 -14.07 -18.98 -17.84
C ARG A 104 -14.12 -17.55 -18.40
N ILE A 105 -15.30 -17.06 -18.77
CA ILE A 105 -15.48 -15.68 -19.26
C ILE A 105 -15.08 -14.66 -18.18
N PHE A 106 -15.56 -14.83 -16.94
CA PHE A 106 -15.21 -13.96 -15.83
C PHE A 106 -13.70 -13.94 -15.55
N ARG A 107 -13.03 -15.10 -15.61
CA ARG A 107 -11.57 -15.18 -15.48
C ARG A 107 -10.83 -14.46 -16.62
N GLY A 108 -11.33 -14.59 -17.85
CA GLY A 108 -10.77 -13.88 -19.01
C GLY A 108 -10.89 -12.35 -18.88
N ILE A 109 -12.07 -11.88 -18.46
CA ILE A 109 -12.33 -10.46 -18.20
C ILE A 109 -11.44 -9.94 -17.08
N ASP A 110 -11.31 -10.68 -15.97
CA ASP A 110 -10.46 -10.31 -14.84
C ASP A 110 -8.98 -10.17 -15.26
N LYS A 111 -8.50 -11.09 -16.10
CA LYS A 111 -7.16 -11.01 -16.68
C LYS A 111 -7.00 -9.82 -17.62
N GLY A 112 -8.04 -9.48 -18.39
CA GLY A 112 -8.08 -8.29 -19.24
C GLY A 112 -7.92 -7.00 -18.43
N PHE A 113 -8.68 -6.85 -17.34
CA PHE A 113 -8.55 -5.72 -16.43
C PHE A 113 -7.15 -5.64 -15.81
N LEU A 114 -6.59 -6.77 -15.37
CA LEU A 114 -5.22 -6.81 -14.84
C LEU A 114 -4.19 -6.30 -15.85
N VAL A 115 -4.29 -6.69 -17.12
CA VAL A 115 -3.40 -6.22 -18.19
C VAL A 115 -3.54 -4.71 -18.39
N ILE A 116 -4.76 -4.17 -18.47
CA ILE A 116 -5.00 -2.73 -18.64
C ILE A 116 -4.34 -1.94 -17.50
N PHE A 117 -4.55 -2.36 -16.24
CA PHE A 117 -3.93 -1.71 -15.09
C PHE A 117 -2.41 -1.85 -15.07
N THR A 118 -1.88 -2.99 -15.54
CA THR A 118 -0.44 -3.20 -15.62
C THR A 118 0.19 -2.21 -16.61
N ILE A 119 -0.44 -2.00 -17.77
CA ILE A 119 0.02 -1.04 -18.77
C ILE A 119 -0.04 0.37 -18.19
N GLU A 120 -1.13 0.71 -17.50
CA GLU A 120 -1.34 2.03 -16.91
C GLU A 120 -0.30 2.37 -15.84
N ILE A 121 -0.04 1.46 -14.90
CA ILE A 121 1.05 1.61 -13.91
C ILE A 121 2.42 1.62 -14.59
N SER A 122 2.65 0.84 -15.65
CA SER A 122 3.91 0.88 -16.40
C SER A 122 4.13 2.25 -17.07
N MET A 123 3.07 2.87 -17.59
CA MET A 123 3.14 4.23 -18.13
C MET A 123 3.44 5.26 -17.04
N GLN A 124 2.84 5.13 -15.85
CA GLN A 124 3.16 5.98 -14.70
C GLN A 124 4.60 5.78 -14.20
N LEU A 125 5.08 4.53 -14.15
CA LEU A 125 6.47 4.22 -13.82
C LEU A 125 7.43 4.83 -14.84
N TYR A 126 7.11 4.78 -16.13
CA TYR A 126 7.93 5.43 -17.15
C TYR A 126 7.91 6.97 -17.02
N TYR A 127 6.77 7.56 -16.68
CA TYR A 127 6.63 8.99 -16.45
C TYR A 127 7.44 9.47 -15.24
N PHE A 128 7.23 8.86 -14.06
CA PHE A 128 7.87 9.28 -12.81
C PHE A 128 9.31 8.74 -12.65
N GLY A 129 9.65 7.62 -13.27
CA GLY A 129 10.97 6.99 -13.15
C GLY A 129 11.27 6.58 -11.71
N ILE A 130 12.49 6.85 -11.22
CA ILE A 130 12.92 6.51 -9.85
C ILE A 130 12.18 7.34 -8.79
N ALA A 131 11.67 8.53 -9.14
CA ALA A 131 10.85 9.35 -8.25
C ALA A 131 9.53 8.68 -7.86
N LEU A 132 9.12 7.61 -8.56
CA LEU A 132 7.97 6.77 -8.20
C LEU A 132 8.10 6.19 -6.78
N PHE A 133 9.31 5.82 -6.37
CA PHE A 133 9.54 5.24 -5.03
C PHE A 133 9.36 6.24 -3.88
N GLN A 134 9.20 7.53 -4.19
CA GLN A 134 8.88 8.56 -3.20
C GLN A 134 7.37 8.70 -2.98
N ASP A 135 6.52 8.27 -3.93
CA ASP A 135 5.07 8.28 -3.77
C ASP A 135 4.58 6.91 -3.26
N GLY A 136 4.27 6.84 -1.96
CA GLY A 136 3.79 5.63 -1.30
C GLY A 136 2.52 5.04 -1.92
N TRP A 137 1.66 5.85 -2.55
CA TRP A 137 0.44 5.36 -3.20
C TRP A 137 0.74 4.63 -4.50
N LEU A 138 1.71 5.14 -5.25
CA LEU A 138 2.11 4.55 -6.51
C LEU A 138 2.94 3.27 -6.29
N VAL A 139 3.76 3.25 -5.24
CA VAL A 139 4.42 2.03 -4.76
C VAL A 139 3.40 0.98 -4.33
N PHE A 140 2.35 1.38 -3.61
CA PHE A 140 1.28 0.46 -3.20
C PHE A 140 0.56 -0.16 -4.41
N ASP A 141 0.22 0.65 -5.41
CA ASP A 141 -0.39 0.13 -6.65
C ASP A 141 0.55 -0.85 -7.38
N LEU A 142 1.85 -0.54 -7.45
CA LEU A 142 2.88 -1.41 -8.02
C LEU A 142 2.93 -2.76 -7.28
N VAL A 143 2.95 -2.74 -5.94
CA VAL A 143 2.93 -3.96 -5.11
C VAL A 143 1.70 -4.81 -5.41
N ILE A 144 0.51 -4.20 -5.52
CA ILE A 144 -0.71 -4.94 -5.88
C ILE A 144 -0.59 -5.57 -7.27
N VAL A 145 -0.05 -4.85 -8.28
CA VAL A 145 0.18 -5.42 -9.62
C VAL A 145 1.12 -6.61 -9.53
N THR A 146 2.27 -6.46 -8.88
CA THR A 146 3.29 -7.50 -8.78
C THR A 146 2.77 -8.74 -8.08
N ILE A 147 2.09 -8.60 -6.94
CA ILE A 147 1.48 -9.72 -6.21
C ILE A 147 0.42 -10.43 -7.08
N SER A 148 -0.34 -9.66 -7.87
CA SER A 148 -1.38 -10.22 -8.75
C SER A 148 -0.82 -11.10 -9.86
N TRP A 149 0.40 -10.83 -10.34
CA TRP A 149 1.09 -11.65 -11.34
C TRP A 149 1.92 -12.78 -10.74
N ALA A 150 2.61 -12.53 -9.63
CA ALA A 150 3.59 -13.47 -9.07
C ALA A 150 2.97 -14.77 -8.51
N PHE A 151 1.69 -14.75 -8.16
CA PHE A 151 1.10 -15.81 -7.34
C PHE A 151 -0.20 -16.42 -7.92
N GLU A 152 -0.30 -16.50 -9.24
CA GLU A 152 -1.47 -17.09 -9.94
C GLU A 152 -1.73 -18.56 -9.52
N SER A 153 -0.72 -19.27 -9.01
CA SER A 153 -0.78 -20.70 -8.65
C SER A 153 -1.22 -21.03 -7.23
N LEU A 154 -1.20 -20.09 -6.27
CA LEU A 154 -1.48 -20.38 -4.86
C LEU A 154 -2.93 -20.01 -4.49
N GLN A 155 -3.69 -20.97 -3.96
CA GLN A 155 -5.13 -20.80 -3.68
C GLN A 155 -5.43 -19.66 -2.71
N VAL A 156 -4.66 -19.55 -1.62
CA VAL A 156 -4.80 -18.45 -0.66
C VAL A 156 -4.52 -17.11 -1.33
N ILE A 157 -3.53 -17.04 -2.23
CA ILE A 157 -3.13 -15.80 -2.90
C ILE A 157 -4.11 -15.41 -4.03
N ARG A 158 -4.88 -16.36 -4.57
CA ARG A 158 -6.06 -16.05 -5.39
C ARG A 158 -7.12 -15.24 -4.63
N ALA A 159 -7.19 -15.32 -3.30
CA ALA A 159 -8.08 -14.45 -2.52
C ALA A 159 -7.49 -13.03 -2.40
N PHE A 160 -6.17 -12.91 -2.25
CA PHE A 160 -5.46 -11.61 -2.19
C PHE A 160 -5.66 -10.76 -3.45
N ARG A 161 -6.07 -11.36 -4.57
CA ARG A 161 -6.45 -10.59 -5.75
C ARG A 161 -7.55 -9.56 -5.46
N ILE A 162 -8.37 -9.76 -4.41
CA ILE A 162 -9.39 -8.80 -3.97
C ILE A 162 -8.79 -7.49 -3.50
N PHE A 163 -7.53 -7.50 -3.05
CA PHE A 163 -6.80 -6.29 -2.71
C PHE A 163 -6.67 -5.33 -3.89
N ARG A 164 -6.83 -5.78 -5.14
CA ARG A 164 -6.90 -4.88 -6.30
C ARG A 164 -8.05 -3.87 -6.22
N ALA A 165 -9.14 -4.21 -5.53
CA ALA A 165 -10.23 -3.26 -5.27
C ALA A 165 -9.77 -2.09 -4.39
N PHE A 166 -8.73 -2.26 -3.56
CA PHE A 166 -8.11 -1.17 -2.80
C PHE A 166 -7.41 -0.14 -3.69
N ARG A 167 -7.16 -0.44 -4.97
CA ARG A 167 -6.74 0.62 -5.91
C ARG A 167 -7.77 1.75 -5.99
N LEU A 168 -9.04 1.49 -5.68
CA LEU A 168 -10.04 2.56 -5.59
C LEU A 168 -9.64 3.60 -4.54
N VAL A 169 -9.18 3.14 -3.39
CA VAL A 169 -8.65 3.99 -2.31
C VAL A 169 -7.46 4.79 -2.83
N THR A 170 -6.53 4.13 -3.53
CA THR A 170 -5.37 4.82 -4.09
C THR A 170 -5.73 5.69 -5.28
N ARG A 171 -6.91 5.68 -5.88
CA ARG A 171 -7.26 6.62 -6.98
C ARG A 171 -8.19 7.73 -6.57
N VAL A 172 -8.98 7.52 -5.52
CA VAL A 172 -9.97 8.50 -5.04
C VAL A 172 -9.37 9.32 -3.91
N LYS A 173 -9.06 10.59 -4.20
CA LYS A 173 -8.43 11.52 -3.24
C LYS A 173 -9.15 11.57 -1.88
N PRO A 174 -10.50 11.70 -1.80
CA PRO A 174 -11.20 11.63 -0.51
C PRO A 174 -10.93 10.36 0.32
N LEU A 175 -10.78 9.20 -0.34
CA LEU A 175 -10.46 7.95 0.36
C LEU A 175 -9.00 7.94 0.86
N ARG A 176 -8.06 8.47 0.07
CA ARG A 176 -6.67 8.65 0.51
C ARG A 176 -6.61 9.56 1.73
N ASP A 177 -7.28 10.72 1.66
CA ASP A 177 -7.29 11.72 2.74
C ASP A 177 -7.87 11.11 4.03
N LEU A 178 -8.91 10.28 3.93
CA LEU A 178 -9.46 9.52 5.07
C LEU A 178 -8.43 8.57 5.69
N ILE A 179 -7.73 7.78 4.88
CA ILE A 179 -6.71 6.86 5.40
C ILE A 179 -5.53 7.61 6.02
N LEU A 180 -5.09 8.71 5.40
CA LEU A 180 -4.04 9.55 5.97
C LEU A 180 -4.47 10.16 7.31
N ALA A 181 -5.72 10.62 7.41
CA ALA A 181 -6.27 11.14 8.66
C ALA A 181 -6.27 10.05 9.76
N ILE A 182 -6.73 8.84 9.44
CA ILE A 182 -6.65 7.69 10.35
C ILE A 182 -5.19 7.43 10.77
N GLY A 183 -4.27 7.41 9.80
CA GLY A 183 -2.85 7.20 10.02
C GLY A 183 -2.19 8.26 10.90
N GLN A 184 -2.70 9.50 10.91
CA GLN A 184 -2.21 10.57 11.79
C GLN A 184 -2.66 10.39 13.25
N VAL A 185 -3.81 9.75 13.46
CA VAL A 185 -4.37 9.50 14.81
C VAL A 185 -3.71 8.28 15.46
N LEU A 186 -3.40 7.23 14.67
CA LEU A 186 -2.82 5.97 15.18
C LEU A 186 -1.59 6.17 16.09
N PRO A 187 -0.53 6.91 15.70
CA PRO A 187 0.68 7.10 16.51
C PRO A 187 0.40 7.66 17.90
N ARG A 188 -0.54 8.61 17.99
CA ARG A 188 -0.92 9.29 19.24
C ARG A 188 -1.57 8.33 20.25
N MET A 189 -2.05 7.20 19.78
CA MET A 189 -2.80 6.21 20.56
C MET A 189 -2.05 4.90 20.75
N THR A 190 -0.88 4.76 20.14
CA THR A 190 -0.07 3.53 20.19
C THR A 190 0.19 3.07 21.61
N ALA A 191 0.53 3.97 22.54
CA ALA A 191 0.80 3.62 23.94
C ALA A 191 -0.41 2.97 24.63
N ILE A 192 -1.62 3.52 24.44
CA ILE A 192 -2.86 2.96 25.01
C ILE A 192 -3.20 1.64 24.31
N GLY A 193 -3.01 1.55 22.99
CA GLY A 193 -3.19 0.32 22.23
C GLY A 193 -2.24 -0.80 22.67
N PHE A 194 -0.97 -0.50 22.94
CA PHE A 194 -0.02 -1.46 23.49
C PHE A 194 -0.42 -1.93 24.88
N LEU A 195 -0.90 -1.02 25.74
CA LEU A 195 -1.43 -1.41 27.04
C LEU A 195 -2.62 -2.38 26.90
N LEU A 196 -3.53 -2.10 25.96
CA LEU A 196 -4.65 -3.00 25.67
C LEU A 196 -4.16 -4.38 25.22
N ILE A 197 -3.19 -4.45 24.31
CA ILE A 197 -2.61 -5.72 23.84
C ILE A 197 -1.95 -6.50 24.99
N ILE A 198 -1.25 -5.83 25.91
CA ILE A 198 -0.65 -6.49 27.07
C ILE A 198 -1.73 -7.08 27.97
N ILE A 199 -2.76 -6.31 28.30
CA ILE A 199 -3.90 -6.80 29.10
C ILE A 199 -4.54 -8.00 28.40
N PHE A 200 -4.78 -7.88 27.09
CA PHE A 200 -5.35 -8.93 26.27
C PHE A 200 -4.55 -10.23 26.33
N TYR A 201 -3.22 -10.16 26.17
CA TYR A 201 -2.34 -11.31 26.24
C TYR A 201 -2.27 -11.93 27.65
N VAL A 202 -2.10 -11.09 28.68
CA VAL A 202 -2.02 -11.57 30.08
C VAL A 202 -3.29 -12.30 30.49
N PHE A 203 -4.46 -11.77 30.12
CA PHE A 203 -5.73 -12.42 30.42
C PHE A 203 -5.97 -13.68 29.57
N ALA A 204 -5.56 -13.70 28.29
CA ALA A 204 -5.65 -14.91 27.50
C ALA A 204 -4.84 -16.06 28.13
N VAL A 205 -3.59 -15.79 28.53
CA VAL A 205 -2.75 -16.78 29.24
C VAL A 205 -3.40 -17.18 30.57
N LEU A 206 -3.91 -16.22 31.35
CA LEU A 206 -4.60 -16.51 32.61
C LEU A 206 -5.80 -17.45 32.40
N PHE A 207 -6.62 -17.20 31.38
CA PHE A 207 -7.79 -18.02 31.10
C PHE A 207 -7.41 -19.42 30.61
N THR A 208 -6.39 -19.54 29.75
CA THR A 208 -5.85 -20.85 29.36
C THR A 208 -5.42 -21.65 30.59
N GLU A 209 -4.60 -21.06 31.46
CA GLU A 209 -4.09 -21.75 32.66
C GLU A 209 -5.19 -22.11 33.68
N LEU A 210 -6.28 -21.33 33.75
CA LEU A 210 -7.36 -21.58 34.71
C LEU A 210 -8.40 -22.58 34.20
N PHE A 211 -8.65 -22.60 32.88
CA PHE A 211 -9.84 -23.19 32.29
C PHE A 211 -9.57 -24.12 31.10
N SER A 212 -8.31 -24.43 30.76
CA SER A 212 -7.96 -25.34 29.65
C SER A 212 -8.57 -26.73 29.76
N ASP A 213 -8.74 -27.21 30.99
CA ASP A 213 -9.16 -28.58 31.27
C ASP A 213 -10.69 -28.74 31.35
N LEU A 214 -11.45 -27.66 31.11
CA LEU A 214 -12.92 -27.69 31.13
C LEU A 214 -13.49 -28.19 29.80
N GLU A 215 -14.51 -29.06 29.88
CA GLU A 215 -15.29 -29.49 28.73
C GLU A 215 -16.45 -28.52 28.49
N LEU A 216 -16.20 -27.48 27.70
CA LEU A 216 -17.19 -26.46 27.33
C LEU A 216 -17.81 -26.77 25.95
N SER A 217 -18.90 -26.10 25.61
CA SER A 217 -19.66 -26.23 24.35
C SER A 217 -18.85 -25.86 23.12
N ALA A 218 -17.84 -24.99 23.28
CA ALA A 218 -16.86 -24.65 22.27
C ALA A 218 -15.46 -24.63 22.87
N ASN A 219 -14.44 -24.66 22.02
CA ASN A 219 -13.06 -24.53 22.44
C ASN A 219 -12.77 -23.06 22.80
N TYR A 220 -13.14 -22.65 24.01
CA TYR A 220 -12.94 -21.28 24.46
C TYR A 220 -11.53 -21.04 25.03
N PHE A 221 -11.02 -22.00 25.82
CA PHE A 221 -9.79 -21.81 26.61
C PHE A 221 -8.78 -22.97 26.51
N ASN A 222 -9.05 -23.96 25.65
CA ASN A 222 -8.24 -25.17 25.50
C ASN A 222 -6.81 -24.87 25.07
N THR A 223 -6.64 -23.84 24.22
CA THR A 223 -5.34 -23.37 23.74
C THR A 223 -5.23 -21.85 23.92
N LEU A 224 -4.01 -21.33 23.74
CA LEU A 224 -3.76 -19.89 23.82
C LEU A 224 -4.48 -19.14 22.69
N GLU A 225 -4.49 -19.70 21.48
CA GLU A 225 -5.18 -19.12 20.33
C GLU A 225 -6.70 -19.06 20.53
N ASP A 226 -7.29 -20.11 21.10
CA ASP A 226 -8.70 -20.16 21.48
C ASP A 226 -9.00 -19.08 22.53
N SER A 227 -8.13 -18.97 23.55
CA SER A 227 -8.29 -17.99 24.63
C SER A 227 -8.16 -16.56 24.10
N LEU A 228 -7.23 -16.30 23.17
CA LEU A 228 -7.08 -15.00 22.50
C LEU A 228 -8.33 -14.65 21.68
N PHE A 229 -8.90 -15.61 20.96
CA PHE A 229 -10.13 -15.38 20.21
C PHE A 229 -11.32 -15.13 21.15
N THR A 230 -11.45 -15.91 22.23
CA THR A 230 -12.50 -15.73 23.24
C THR A 230 -12.35 -14.39 23.95
N CYS A 231 -11.13 -13.95 24.29
CA CYS A 231 -10.88 -12.60 24.79
C CYS A 231 -11.36 -11.52 23.81
N MET A 232 -11.20 -11.73 22.49
CA MET A 232 -11.68 -10.79 21.46
C MET A 232 -13.20 -10.69 21.50
N GLN A 233 -13.89 -11.83 21.55
CA GLN A 233 -15.35 -11.90 21.68
C GLN A 233 -15.83 -11.24 22.98
N MET A 234 -15.16 -11.51 24.10
CA MET A 234 -15.52 -10.88 25.37
C MET A 234 -15.31 -9.36 25.35
N MET A 235 -14.32 -8.86 24.61
CA MET A 235 -14.09 -7.42 24.44
C MET A 235 -15.22 -6.73 23.64
N THR A 236 -15.95 -7.46 22.78
CA THR A 236 -17.18 -6.94 22.13
C THR A 236 -18.39 -6.98 23.07
N LEU A 237 -18.16 -7.21 24.36
CA LEU A 237 -19.15 -7.32 25.44
C LEU A 237 -20.04 -8.58 25.35
N GLU A 238 -19.63 -9.58 24.57
CA GLU A 238 -20.27 -10.90 24.51
C GLU A 238 -19.56 -11.89 25.47
N TRP A 239 -19.70 -11.66 26.78
CA TRP A 239 -18.99 -12.43 27.82
C TRP A 239 -19.88 -13.25 28.75
N GLY A 240 -21.18 -12.92 28.81
CA GLY A 240 -22.10 -13.48 29.79
C GLY A 240 -22.29 -14.99 29.65
N ASP A 241 -22.49 -15.48 28.43
CA ASP A 241 -22.76 -16.90 28.19
C ASP A 241 -21.52 -17.76 28.44
N VAL A 242 -20.36 -17.33 27.94
CA VAL A 242 -19.05 -17.97 28.22
C VAL A 242 -18.79 -18.05 29.72
N THR A 243 -19.05 -16.96 30.46
CA THR A 243 -18.82 -16.93 31.92
C THR A 243 -19.76 -17.85 32.67
N ARG A 244 -21.05 -17.90 32.29
CA ARG A 244 -22.04 -18.78 32.93
C ARG A 244 -21.67 -20.24 32.74
N GLU A 245 -21.31 -20.59 31.53
CA GLU A 245 -20.90 -21.96 31.19
C GLU A 245 -19.67 -22.38 31.98
N VAL A 246 -18.66 -21.52 32.06
CA VAL A 246 -17.47 -21.76 32.89
C VAL A 246 -17.83 -21.90 34.37
N MET A 247 -18.76 -21.10 34.90
CA MET A 247 -19.20 -21.22 36.30
C MET A 247 -19.94 -22.54 36.56
N GLU A 248 -20.79 -22.98 35.63
CA GLU A 248 -21.53 -24.24 35.71
C GLU A 248 -20.58 -25.44 35.72
N GLU A 249 -19.59 -25.46 34.82
CA GLU A 249 -18.64 -26.57 34.71
C GLU A 249 -17.56 -26.56 35.80
N THR A 250 -17.03 -25.39 36.16
CA THR A 250 -15.96 -25.31 37.16
C THR A 250 -16.48 -25.57 38.58
N ASN A 251 -17.76 -25.31 38.84
CA ASN A 251 -18.40 -25.35 40.17
C ASN A 251 -17.63 -24.54 41.24
N ARG A 252 -16.89 -23.50 40.83
CA ARG A 252 -16.11 -22.62 41.71
C ARG A 252 -16.77 -21.26 41.82
N TRP A 253 -17.08 -20.84 43.05
CA TRP A 253 -17.76 -19.57 43.33
C TRP A 253 -17.01 -18.32 42.86
N TRP A 254 -15.69 -18.40 42.71
CA TRP A 254 -14.83 -17.28 42.31
C TRP A 254 -14.62 -17.20 40.79
N ALA A 255 -15.12 -18.15 40.01
CA ALA A 255 -14.81 -18.28 38.58
C ALA A 255 -15.23 -17.05 37.75
N TRP A 256 -16.21 -16.25 38.20
CA TRP A 256 -16.62 -15.00 37.54
C TRP A 256 -15.64 -13.85 37.70
N ILE A 257 -14.75 -13.87 38.72
CA ILE A 257 -13.88 -12.74 39.06
C ILE A 257 -12.91 -12.42 37.91
N PRO A 258 -12.17 -13.40 37.32
CA PRO A 258 -11.31 -13.14 36.17
C PRO A 258 -12.05 -12.48 35.00
N PHE A 259 -13.25 -12.95 34.67
CA PHE A 259 -14.08 -12.39 33.58
C PHE A 259 -14.49 -10.94 33.85
N VAL A 260 -15.06 -10.66 35.02
CA VAL A 260 -15.49 -9.29 35.38
C VAL A 260 -14.28 -8.36 35.44
N SER A 261 -13.13 -8.82 35.95
CA SER A 261 -11.91 -8.01 36.00
C SER A 261 -11.37 -7.71 34.59
N TYR A 262 -11.41 -8.68 33.67
CA TYR A 262 -11.03 -8.48 32.28
C TYR A 262 -11.92 -7.44 31.60
N ILE A 263 -13.24 -7.57 31.71
CA ILE A 263 -14.20 -6.63 31.12
C ILE A 263 -14.04 -5.22 31.70
N ALA A 264 -13.86 -5.11 33.02
CA ALA A 264 -13.64 -3.81 33.66
C ALA A 264 -12.34 -3.14 33.18
N LEU A 265 -11.23 -3.88 33.15
CA LEU A 265 -9.93 -3.34 32.74
C LEU A 265 -9.87 -3.02 31.25
N SER A 266 -10.25 -3.96 30.38
CA SER A 266 -10.28 -3.76 28.93
C SER A 266 -11.28 -2.68 28.53
N GLY A 267 -12.48 -2.68 29.12
CA GLY A 267 -13.50 -1.66 28.89
C GLY A 267 -13.04 -0.27 29.32
N PHE A 268 -12.36 -0.15 30.45
CA PHE A 268 -11.76 1.13 30.88
C PHE A 268 -10.71 1.64 29.89
N VAL A 269 -9.85 0.75 29.37
CA VAL A 269 -8.83 1.11 28.38
C VAL A 269 -9.47 1.54 27.06
N VAL A 270 -10.47 0.79 26.57
CA VAL A 270 -11.21 1.14 25.34
C VAL A 270 -11.97 2.45 25.52
N PHE A 271 -12.58 2.68 26.67
CA PHE A 271 -13.23 3.95 26.97
C PHE A 271 -12.25 5.12 26.93
N ASN A 272 -11.07 4.98 27.56
CA ASN A 272 -10.01 5.98 27.51
C ASN A 272 -9.48 6.21 26.09
N LEU A 273 -9.44 5.15 25.27
CA LEU A 273 -9.06 5.21 23.87
C LEU A 273 -10.07 6.08 23.08
N ILE A 274 -11.37 5.87 23.29
CA ILE A 274 -12.43 6.67 22.65
C ILE A 274 -12.37 8.13 23.10
N VAL A 275 -12.26 8.37 24.41
CA VAL A 275 -12.14 9.73 24.95
C VAL A 275 -10.91 10.44 24.36
N ALA A 276 -9.77 9.75 24.26
CA ALA A 276 -8.58 10.31 23.64
C ALA A 276 -8.82 10.74 22.19
N VAL A 277 -9.53 9.94 21.38
CA VAL A 277 -9.87 10.30 20.00
C VAL A 277 -10.79 11.51 19.95
N VAL A 278 -11.86 11.49 20.75
CA VAL A 278 -12.86 12.56 20.76
C VAL A 278 -12.24 13.88 21.18
N VAL A 279 -11.42 13.87 22.25
CA VAL A 279 -10.70 15.06 22.71
C VAL A 279 -9.76 15.58 21.63
N GLN A 280 -9.03 14.71 20.94
CA GLN A 280 -8.17 15.13 19.83
C GLN A 280 -8.95 15.71 18.65
N ALA A 281 -10.12 15.17 18.34
CA ALA A 281 -10.97 15.68 17.26
C ALA A 281 -11.52 17.07 17.59
N VAL A 282 -11.98 17.29 18.84
CA VAL A 282 -12.47 18.60 19.31
C VAL A 282 -11.34 19.62 19.36
N ALA A 283 -10.17 19.24 19.88
CA ALA A 283 -9.01 20.14 19.95
C ALA A 283 -8.45 20.51 18.57
N ALA A 284 -8.80 19.78 17.51
CA ALA A 284 -8.40 20.11 16.14
C ALA A 284 -9.37 21.10 15.44
N THR A 285 -10.53 21.38 16.03
CA THR A 285 -11.54 22.32 15.50
C THR A 285 -11.50 23.72 16.11
N GLU A 286 -10.71 23.92 17.17
CA GLU A 286 -10.41 25.23 17.78
C GLU A 286 -9.05 25.77 17.30
#